data_AF-A0A0F8Z197-F1
#
_entry.id   AF-A0A0F8Z197-F1
#
_cell.length_a   1.000
_cell.length_b   1.000
_cell.length_c   1.000
_cell.angle_alpha   90.00
_cell.angle_beta   90.00
_cell.angle_gamma   90.00
#
_symmetry.space_group_name_H-M   'P 1'
#
loop_
_entity.id
_entity.type
_entity.pdbx_description
1 polymer ?
#
loop_
_entity_poly.entity_id
_entity_poly.type
_entity_poly.pdbx_seq_one_letter_code
_entity_poly.pdbx_strand_id
1 'polypeptide(L)'
;MGTIEVLTGGADNRGPVGTTLALIEQAGKPQSAIHKRLHKAMREELTMMAQLNFELMDRDEYPYELGGESKVVLKQDFDGRVDVIPVSDPNIFSSVQRIAQSQGVLELVESAPDLYGEKGRKEAHRRMLAALKVPEVDKILPEDTTPKNLDPVSENQMMATGLPVQVRTTQDDESHIAVH
;
A
#
# COMPACT_ATOMS: atom_id res chain seq x y z
N MET A 1 -5.84 8.70 37.49
CA MET A 1 -5.40 8.00 36.26
C MET A 1 -6.57 7.18 35.77
N GLY A 2 -7.29 7.68 34.75
CA GLY A 2 -8.42 6.96 34.17
C GLY A 2 -7.91 5.92 33.19
N THR A 3 -8.10 4.64 33.51
CA THR A 3 -7.96 3.53 32.58
C THR A 3 -8.98 3.72 31.45
N ILE A 4 -8.50 4.04 30.26
CA ILE A 4 -9.33 4.03 29.05
C ILE A 4 -9.56 2.57 28.71
N GLU A 5 -10.79 2.08 28.90
CA GLU A 5 -11.22 0.79 28.39
C GLU A 5 -11.13 0.84 26.86
N VAL A 6 -10.08 0.23 26.33
CA VAL A 6 -9.91 0.00 24.90
C VAL A 6 -10.94 -1.05 24.49
N LEU A 7 -12.07 -0.56 24.01
CA LEU A 7 -13.02 -1.24 23.12
C LEU A 7 -13.21 -2.74 23.43
N THR A 8 -13.73 -3.06 24.62
CA THR A 8 -14.23 -4.41 24.89
C THR A 8 -15.44 -4.63 23.99
N GLY A 9 -15.29 -5.54 23.02
CA GLY A 9 -16.23 -5.81 21.94
C GLY A 9 -17.67 -5.95 22.42
N GLY A 10 -18.54 -5.06 21.97
CA GLY A 10 -19.94 -5.03 22.36
C GLY A 10 -20.70 -3.91 21.67
N ALA A 11 -20.47 -3.67 20.38
CA ALA A 11 -21.35 -2.85 19.57
C ALA A 11 -21.80 -3.70 18.39
N ASP A 12 -23.11 -3.96 18.32
CA ASP A 12 -23.75 -4.61 17.18
C ASP A 12 -23.31 -3.87 15.91
N ASN A 13 -22.48 -4.54 15.10
CA ASN A 13 -21.62 -3.95 14.08
C ASN A 13 -22.40 -3.68 12.79
N ARG A 14 -23.63 -3.15 12.92
CA ARG A 14 -24.57 -2.83 11.83
C ARG A 14 -24.98 -1.35 11.82
N GLY A 15 -24.21 -0.49 12.49
CA GLY A 15 -24.37 0.96 12.36
C GLY A 15 -23.92 1.43 10.98
N PRO A 16 -24.50 2.51 10.41
CA PRO A 16 -24.01 3.09 9.16
C PRO A 16 -22.49 3.32 9.23
N VAL A 17 -21.75 2.93 8.20
CA VAL A 17 -20.28 3.03 8.15
C VAL A 17 -19.74 4.41 8.54
N GLY A 18 -20.50 5.48 8.25
CA GLY A 18 -20.16 6.84 8.68
C GLY A 18 -20.11 7.01 10.20
N THR A 19 -21.03 6.38 10.93
CA THR A 19 -21.07 6.42 12.40
C THR A 19 -19.93 5.59 13.01
N THR A 20 -19.64 4.42 12.45
CA THR A 20 -18.52 3.57 12.89
C THR A 20 -17.17 4.23 12.64
N LEU A 21 -16.99 4.87 11.47
CA LEU A 21 -15.78 5.60 11.15
C LEU A 21 -15.58 6.82 12.06
N ALA A 22 -16.66 7.56 12.35
CA ALA A 22 -16.61 8.70 13.27
C ALA A 22 -16.24 8.29 14.72
N LEU A 23 -16.73 7.14 15.19
CA LEU A 23 -16.36 6.59 16.50
C LEU A 23 -14.88 6.18 16.55
N ILE A 24 -14.38 5.54 15.49
CA ILE A 24 -12.97 5.17 15.37
C ILE A 24 -12.08 6.41 15.32
N GLU A 25 -12.49 7.44 14.57
CA GLU A 25 -11.76 8.69 14.49
C GLU A 25 -11.71 9.38 15.86
N GLN A 26 -12.83 9.46 16.58
CA GLN A 26 -12.85 10.03 17.92
C GLN A 26 -11.98 9.24 18.91
N ALA A 27 -12.09 7.91 18.93
CA ALA A 27 -11.30 7.04 19.80
C ALA A 27 -9.79 7.09 19.46
N GLY A 28 -9.47 7.32 18.18
CA GLY A 28 -8.10 7.33 17.66
C GLY A 28 -7.32 8.62 17.89
N LYS A 29 -7.98 9.76 18.19
CA LYS A 29 -7.31 11.07 18.33
C LYS A 29 -6.12 11.07 19.31
N PRO A 30 -6.21 10.49 20.52
CA PRO A 30 -5.07 10.44 21.44
C PRO A 30 -3.92 9.59 20.90
N GLN A 31 -4.24 8.44 20.29
CA GLN A 31 -3.25 7.53 19.72
C GLN A 31 -2.55 8.16 18.51
N SER A 32 -3.29 8.82 17.61
CA SER A 32 -2.72 9.58 16.49
C SER A 32 -1.79 10.71 16.98
N ALA A 33 -2.18 11.44 18.03
CA ALA A 33 -1.34 12.47 18.62
C ALA A 33 -0.05 11.89 19.24
N ILE A 34 -0.12 10.73 19.90
CA ILE A 34 1.07 10.01 20.39
C ILE A 34 1.96 9.60 19.22
N HIS A 35 1.39 9.00 18.17
CA HIS A 35 2.15 8.49 17.03
C HIS A 35 2.85 9.61 16.26
N LYS A 36 2.17 10.76 16.06
CA LYS A 36 2.76 11.97 15.47
C LYS A 36 3.94 12.50 16.29
N ARG A 37 3.83 12.51 17.61
CA ARG A 37 4.94 12.93 18.50
C ARG A 37 6.12 11.96 18.42
N LEU A 38 5.86 10.65 18.42
CA LEU A 38 6.91 9.64 18.26
C LEU A 38 7.59 9.72 16.90
N HIS A 39 6.82 9.87 15.82
CA HIS A 39 7.36 10.05 14.47
C HIS A 39 8.24 11.30 14.37
N LYS A 40 7.80 12.41 14.96
CA LYS A 40 8.61 13.63 15.06
C LYS A 40 9.90 13.40 15.85
N ALA A 41 9.81 12.77 17.02
CA ALA A 41 10.98 12.47 17.85
C ALA A 41 11.98 11.56 17.11
N MET A 42 11.49 10.55 16.40
CA MET A 42 12.34 9.66 15.60
C MET A 42 13.00 10.39 14.43
N ARG A 43 12.31 11.35 13.79
CA ARG A 43 12.92 12.20 12.77
C ARG A 43 14.07 13.04 13.35
N GLU A 44 13.85 13.66 14.50
CA GLU A 44 14.88 14.45 15.20
C GLU A 44 16.07 13.57 15.58
N GLU A 45 15.82 12.38 16.11
CA GLU A 45 16.85 11.40 16.48
C GLU A 45 17.68 10.94 15.27
N LEU A 46 17.03 10.55 14.17
CA LEU A 46 17.72 10.14 12.94
C LEU A 46 18.57 11.28 12.34
N THR A 47 18.08 12.52 12.42
CA THR A 47 18.84 13.70 11.99
C THR A 47 20.08 13.91 12.86
N MET A 48 19.95 13.79 14.18
CA MET A 48 21.11 13.88 15.09
C MET A 48 22.11 12.74 14.86
N MET A 49 21.64 11.51 14.63
CA MET A 49 22.51 10.38 14.32
C MET A 49 23.27 10.59 13.01
N ALA A 50 22.61 11.11 11.97
CA ALA A 50 23.28 11.46 10.72
C ALA A 50 24.38 12.51 10.94
N GLN A 51 24.08 13.58 11.68
CA GLN A 51 25.06 14.62 12.02
C GLN A 51 26.26 14.03 12.79
N LEU A 52 26.00 13.22 13.81
CA LEU A 52 27.06 12.56 14.57
C LEU A 52 27.92 11.63 13.72
N ASN A 53 27.30 10.89 12.78
CA ASN A 53 28.06 10.06 11.84
C ASN A 53 28.96 10.92 10.95
N PHE A 54 28.47 12.04 10.44
CA PHE A 54 29.29 12.96 9.65
C PHE A 54 30.45 13.58 10.46
N GLU A 55 30.22 13.91 11.73
CA GLU A 55 31.25 14.54 12.57
C GLU A 55 32.29 13.53 13.07
N LEU A 56 31.85 12.33 13.47
CA LEU A 56 32.65 11.37 14.23
C LEU A 56 33.15 10.17 13.41
N MET A 57 32.71 9.98 12.16
CA MET A 57 33.28 8.91 11.32
C MET A 57 34.77 9.18 11.06
N ASP A 58 35.63 8.31 11.61
CA ASP A 58 37.09 8.36 11.44
C ASP A 58 37.56 8.03 10.02
N ARG A 59 36.75 7.29 9.27
CA ARG A 59 37.03 6.87 7.89
C ARG A 59 35.99 7.43 6.94
N ASP A 60 36.41 7.74 5.73
CA ASP A 60 35.48 8.19 4.67
C ASP A 60 34.53 7.08 4.22
N GLU A 61 34.89 5.82 4.45
CA GLU A 61 34.10 4.64 4.11
C GLU A 61 34.01 3.67 5.28
N TYR A 62 32.81 3.15 5.53
CA TYR A 62 32.55 2.13 6.55
C TYR A 62 31.86 0.91 5.94
N PRO A 63 32.55 -0.25 5.83
CA PRO A 63 31.97 -1.48 5.33
C PRO A 63 31.07 -2.15 6.39
N TYR A 64 29.95 -2.71 5.96
CA TYR A 64 29.02 -3.49 6.78
C TYR A 64 28.40 -4.63 5.97
N GLU A 65 28.00 -5.70 6.64
CA GLU A 65 27.34 -6.84 6.02
C GLU A 65 25.82 -6.75 6.21
N LEU A 66 25.06 -6.89 5.13
CA LEU A 66 23.60 -6.93 5.18
C LEU A 66 23.09 -8.09 4.33
N GLY A 67 22.53 -9.10 4.98
CA GLY A 67 21.94 -10.26 4.28
C GLY A 67 22.95 -11.09 3.49
N GLY A 68 24.23 -11.07 3.86
CA GLY A 68 25.32 -11.77 3.14
C GLY A 68 25.89 -10.98 1.97
N GLU A 69 25.48 -9.72 1.78
CA GLU A 69 26.12 -8.77 0.88
C GLU A 69 26.94 -7.75 1.66
N SER A 70 28.22 -7.58 1.26
CA SER A 70 29.06 -6.50 1.75
C SER A 70 28.61 -5.18 1.13
N LYS A 71 28.22 -4.24 1.97
CA LYS A 71 27.85 -2.88 1.59
C LYS A 71 28.81 -1.89 2.25
N VAL A 72 28.84 -0.68 1.73
CA VAL A 72 29.68 0.41 2.24
C VAL A 72 28.80 1.64 2.43
N VAL A 73 28.96 2.33 3.57
CA VAL A 73 28.41 3.67 3.78
C VAL A 73 29.54 4.67 3.67
N LEU A 74 29.29 5.78 2.98
CA LEU A 74 30.25 6.87 2.85
C LEU A 74 29.97 7.93 3.92
N LYS A 75 31.01 8.53 4.47
CA LYS A 75 30.87 9.68 5.38
C LYS A 75 30.10 10.82 4.71
N GLN A 76 30.29 11.01 3.41
CA GLN A 76 29.60 12.02 2.60
C GLN A 76 28.08 11.78 2.49
N ASP A 77 27.60 10.56 2.75
CA ASP A 77 26.16 10.27 2.78
C ASP A 77 25.45 10.99 3.94
N PHE A 78 26.21 11.53 4.90
CA PHE A 78 25.68 12.22 6.08
C PHE A 78 25.93 13.74 6.09
N ASP A 79 26.40 14.32 4.97
CA ASP A 79 26.79 15.74 4.89
C ASP A 79 25.62 16.73 4.78
N GLY A 80 24.39 16.25 4.94
CA GLY A 80 23.16 17.03 4.86
C GLY A 80 22.56 17.17 3.45
N ARG A 81 23.19 16.61 2.41
CA ARG A 81 22.56 16.49 1.07
C ARG A 81 21.59 15.32 0.97
N VAL A 82 21.77 14.29 1.81
CA VAL A 82 20.90 13.13 1.90
C VAL A 82 20.09 13.22 3.19
N ASP A 83 18.77 13.19 3.06
CA ASP A 83 17.85 13.23 4.19
C ASP A 83 17.60 11.82 4.76
N VAL A 84 17.89 11.62 6.04
CA VAL A 84 17.52 10.40 6.79
C VAL A 84 16.19 10.62 7.48
N ILE A 85 15.13 9.94 7.03
CA ILE A 85 13.76 10.12 7.52
C ILE A 85 13.13 8.81 8.02
N PRO A 86 12.22 8.88 9.00
CA PRO A 86 11.46 7.71 9.44
C PRO A 86 10.48 7.25 8.36
N VAL A 87 10.35 5.93 8.19
CA VAL A 87 9.45 5.29 7.20
C VAL A 87 8.01 5.13 7.71
N SER A 88 7.74 5.44 8.99
CA SER A 88 6.41 5.28 9.58
C SER A 88 5.40 6.32 9.06
N ASP A 89 4.16 5.91 8.77
CA ASP A 89 3.05 6.83 8.47
C ASP A 89 2.42 7.34 9.77
N PRO A 90 2.52 8.66 10.09
CA PRO A 90 2.00 9.22 11.33
C PRO A 90 0.47 9.38 11.36
N ASN A 91 -0.23 9.20 10.22
CA ASN A 91 -1.68 9.38 10.11
C ASN A 91 -2.48 8.09 10.32
N ILE A 92 -1.83 6.92 10.20
CA ILE A 92 -2.45 5.60 10.42
C ILE A 92 -1.83 4.98 11.67
N PHE A 93 -2.53 5.06 12.81
CA PHE A 93 -1.96 4.64 14.09
C PHE A 93 -2.17 3.15 14.41
N SER A 94 -3.12 2.46 13.75
CA SER A 94 -3.38 1.05 14.05
C SER A 94 -3.83 0.21 12.84
N SER A 95 -3.59 -1.09 12.92
CA SER A 95 -4.15 -2.07 11.99
C SER A 95 -5.68 -2.07 12.04
N VAL A 96 -6.29 -1.77 13.20
CA VAL A 96 -7.75 -1.69 13.36
C VAL A 96 -8.33 -0.56 12.51
N GLN A 97 -7.70 0.61 12.50
CA GLN A 97 -8.11 1.73 11.64
C GLN A 97 -8.02 1.36 10.15
N ARG A 98 -6.94 0.68 9.73
CA ARG A 98 -6.80 0.19 8.34
C ARG A 98 -7.89 -0.81 7.97
N ILE A 99 -8.22 -1.73 8.88
CA ILE A 99 -9.28 -2.72 8.67
C ILE A 99 -10.63 -2.02 8.52
N ALA A 100 -10.97 -1.09 9.42
CA ALA A 100 -12.24 -0.39 9.36
C ALA A 100 -12.40 0.47 8.10
N GLN A 101 -11.34 1.17 7.67
CA GLN A 101 -11.34 1.90 6.39
C GLN A 101 -11.55 0.94 5.22
N SER A 102 -10.86 -0.21 5.22
CA SER A 102 -11.00 -1.22 4.17
C SER A 102 -12.39 -1.86 4.15
N GLN A 103 -13.03 -2.02 5.32
CA GLN A 103 -14.41 -2.48 5.45
C GLN A 103 -15.40 -1.47 4.83
N GLY A 104 -15.25 -0.19 5.13
CA GLY A 104 -16.09 0.85 4.52
C GLY A 104 -15.91 0.97 3.00
N VAL A 105 -14.68 0.80 2.50
CA VAL A 105 -14.42 0.76 1.05
C VAL A 105 -15.09 -0.46 0.42
N LEU A 106 -15.01 -1.64 1.04
CA LEU A 106 -15.65 -2.85 0.54
C LEU A 106 -17.17 -2.69 0.44
N GLU A 107 -17.81 -2.15 1.49
CA GLU A 107 -19.26 -1.90 1.50
C GLU A 107 -19.68 -0.90 0.41
N LEU A 108 -18.93 0.19 0.22
CA LEU A 108 -19.23 1.15 -0.84
C LEU A 108 -19.13 0.52 -2.23
N VAL A 109 -18.12 -0.33 -2.42
CA VAL A 109 -17.90 -1.04 -3.68
C VAL A 109 -18.97 -2.10 -3.94
N GLU A 110 -19.43 -2.79 -2.90
CA GLU A 110 -20.57 -3.73 -2.97
C GLU A 110 -21.90 -3.00 -3.22
N SER A 111 -22.05 -1.76 -2.72
CA SER A 111 -23.26 -0.96 -2.91
C SER A 111 -23.47 -0.48 -4.34
N ALA A 112 -22.37 -0.30 -5.09
CA ALA A 112 -22.41 0.17 -6.48
C ALA A 112 -21.37 -0.56 -7.36
N PRO A 113 -21.52 -1.87 -7.60
CA PRO A 113 -20.51 -2.67 -8.30
C PRO A 113 -20.17 -2.15 -9.71
N ASP A 114 -21.17 -1.62 -10.41
CA ASP A 114 -21.04 -1.13 -11.78
C ASP A 114 -20.14 0.11 -11.88
N LEU A 115 -20.06 0.92 -10.82
CA LEU A 115 -19.22 2.13 -10.79
C LEU A 115 -17.72 1.80 -10.74
N TYR A 116 -17.37 0.71 -10.06
CA TYR A 116 -15.98 0.34 -9.79
C TYR A 116 -15.44 -0.73 -10.74
N GLY A 117 -16.33 -1.44 -11.44
CA GLY A 117 -15.99 -2.52 -12.35
C GLY A 117 -15.26 -3.69 -11.67
N GLU A 118 -14.78 -4.64 -12.45
CA GLU A 118 -14.09 -5.82 -11.93
C GLU A 118 -12.77 -5.45 -11.20
N LYS A 119 -12.00 -4.54 -11.79
CA LYS A 119 -10.70 -4.11 -11.23
C LYS A 119 -10.84 -3.39 -9.90
N GLY A 120 -11.79 -2.46 -9.78
CA GLY A 120 -12.03 -1.74 -8.52
C GLY A 120 -12.51 -2.66 -7.40
N ARG A 121 -13.35 -3.65 -7.73
CA ARG A 121 -13.79 -4.68 -6.77
C ARG A 121 -12.64 -5.55 -6.28
N LYS A 122 -11.79 -6.02 -7.20
CA LYS A 122 -10.62 -6.83 -6.89
C LYS A 122 -9.62 -6.07 -6.01
N GLU A 123 -9.39 -4.79 -6.31
CA GLU A 123 -8.52 -3.93 -5.51
C GLU A 123 -9.08 -3.66 -4.11
N ALA A 124 -10.39 -3.48 -3.96
CA ALA A 124 -11.02 -3.34 -2.64
C ALA A 124 -10.79 -4.58 -1.76
N HIS A 125 -10.95 -5.78 -2.33
CA HIS A 125 -10.65 -7.03 -1.65
C HIS A 125 -9.16 -7.18 -1.32
N ARG A 126 -8.28 -6.80 -2.27
CA ARG A 126 -6.82 -6.77 -2.05
C ARG A 126 -6.44 -5.90 -0.86
N ARG A 127 -7.03 -4.70 -0.75
CA ARG A 127 -6.80 -3.78 0.36
C ARG A 127 -7.27 -4.35 1.69
N MET A 128 -8.42 -5.02 1.72
CA MET A 128 -8.90 -5.72 2.91
C MET A 128 -7.91 -6.82 3.35
N LEU A 129 -7.50 -7.69 2.42
CA LEU A 129 -6.56 -8.77 2.71
C LEU A 129 -5.21 -8.24 3.19
N ALA A 130 -4.72 -7.16 2.60
CA ALA A 130 -3.50 -6.47 3.04
C ALA A 130 -3.67 -5.85 4.44
N ALA A 131 -4.82 -5.24 4.74
CA ALA A 131 -5.12 -4.68 6.06
C ALA A 131 -5.19 -5.76 7.15
N LEU A 132 -5.68 -6.95 6.80
CA LEU A 132 -5.68 -8.15 7.64
C LEU A 132 -4.31 -8.83 7.76
N LYS A 133 -3.28 -8.32 7.05
CA LYS A 133 -1.92 -8.87 6.98
C LYS A 133 -1.87 -10.32 6.50
N VAL A 134 -2.76 -10.68 5.58
CA VAL A 134 -2.71 -11.99 4.92
C VAL A 134 -1.44 -12.03 4.04
N PRO A 135 -0.54 -13.00 4.22
CA PRO A 135 0.64 -13.13 3.36
C PRO A 135 0.21 -13.54 1.95
N GLU A 136 1.03 -13.20 0.96
CA GLU A 136 0.86 -13.66 -0.42
C GLU A 136 -0.52 -13.33 -1.03
N VAL A 137 -1.01 -12.11 -0.81
CA VAL A 137 -2.32 -11.64 -1.31
C VAL A 137 -2.50 -11.90 -2.81
N ASP A 138 -1.42 -11.80 -3.59
CA ASP A 138 -1.37 -12.07 -5.03
C ASP A 138 -1.71 -13.51 -5.41
N LYS A 139 -1.47 -14.49 -4.53
CA LYS A 139 -1.83 -15.89 -4.80
C LYS A 139 -3.31 -16.18 -4.54
N ILE A 140 -3.95 -15.36 -3.71
CA ILE A 140 -5.36 -15.52 -3.32
C ILE A 140 -6.27 -14.88 -4.35
N LEU A 141 -5.88 -13.72 -4.88
CA LEU A 141 -6.62 -13.03 -5.93
C LEU A 141 -6.34 -13.70 -7.28
N PRO A 142 -7.36 -13.91 -8.13
CA PRO A 142 -7.14 -14.40 -9.48
C PRO A 142 -6.19 -13.46 -10.23
N GLU A 143 -5.34 -13.99 -11.12
CA GLU A 143 -4.47 -13.14 -11.95
C GLU A 143 -5.30 -12.19 -12.81
N ASP A 144 -4.74 -11.03 -13.17
CA ASP A 144 -5.44 -10.08 -14.02
C ASP A 144 -5.46 -10.62 -15.46
N THR A 145 -6.51 -11.35 -15.81
CA THR A 145 -6.72 -11.91 -17.16
C THR A 145 -7.18 -10.85 -18.16
N THR A 146 -7.06 -9.56 -17.85
CA THR A 146 -7.38 -8.51 -18.82
C THR A 146 -6.53 -8.76 -20.06
N PRO A 147 -7.13 -9.02 -21.24
CA PRO A 147 -6.36 -9.25 -22.44
C PRO A 147 -5.43 -8.05 -22.66
N LYS A 148 -4.13 -8.33 -22.78
CA LYS A 148 -3.16 -7.31 -23.17
C LYS A 148 -3.50 -6.87 -24.60
N ASN A 149 -3.24 -5.60 -24.92
CA ASN A 149 -3.25 -5.20 -26.33
C ASN A 149 -2.14 -5.98 -27.00
N LEU A 150 -2.53 -6.82 -27.95
CA LEU A 150 -1.61 -7.60 -28.76
C LEU A 150 -1.65 -7.05 -30.17
N ASP A 151 -0.55 -7.24 -30.89
CA ASP A 151 -0.51 -6.98 -32.32
C ASP A 151 -1.41 -7.98 -33.08
N PRO A 152 -1.86 -7.65 -34.31
CA PRO A 152 -2.78 -8.48 -35.09
C PRO A 152 -2.35 -9.94 -35.24
N VAL A 153 -1.05 -10.19 -35.40
CA VAL A 153 -0.53 -11.55 -35.59
C VAL A 153 -0.64 -12.36 -34.29
N SER A 154 -0.24 -11.77 -33.17
CA SER A 154 -0.38 -12.39 -31.85
C SER A 154 -1.85 -12.58 -31.44
N GLU A 155 -2.74 -11.67 -31.82
CA GLU A 155 -4.18 -11.81 -31.58
C GLU A 155 -4.77 -12.98 -32.38
N ASN A 156 -4.40 -13.13 -33.65
CA ASN A 156 -4.83 -14.25 -34.50
C ASN A 156 -4.32 -15.58 -33.97
N GLN A 157 -3.09 -15.62 -33.48
CA GLN A 157 -2.53 -16.79 -32.83
C GLN A 157 -3.31 -17.14 -31.55
N MET A 158 -3.67 -16.15 -30.72
CA MET A 158 -4.49 -16.36 -29.53
C MET A 158 -5.89 -16.86 -29.85
N MET A 159 -6.55 -16.26 -30.86
CA MET A 159 -7.85 -16.73 -31.34
C MET A 159 -7.80 -18.16 -31.86
N ALA A 160 -6.75 -18.52 -32.63
CA ALA A 160 -6.55 -19.89 -33.11
C ALA A 160 -6.35 -20.90 -31.96
N THR A 161 -5.76 -20.47 -30.84
CA THR A 161 -5.60 -21.29 -29.63
C THR A 161 -6.79 -21.27 -28.67
N GLY A 162 -7.85 -20.51 -28.99
CA GLY A 162 -9.07 -20.42 -28.17
C GLY A 162 -8.92 -19.58 -26.90
N LEU A 163 -7.90 -18.71 -26.83
CA LEU A 163 -7.70 -17.78 -25.71
C LEU A 163 -8.58 -16.53 -25.90
N PRO A 164 -9.08 -15.91 -24.81
CA PRO A 164 -9.95 -14.75 -24.89
C PRO A 164 -9.18 -13.51 -25.40
N VAL A 165 -9.71 -12.89 -26.47
CA VAL A 165 -9.24 -11.62 -27.02
C VAL A 165 -10.32 -10.55 -26.80
N GLN A 166 -9.91 -9.29 -26.62
CA GLN A 166 -10.84 -8.18 -26.41
C GLN A 166 -10.53 -7.05 -27.40
N VAL A 167 -11.50 -6.76 -28.26
CA VAL A 167 -11.41 -5.65 -29.22
C VAL A 167 -11.49 -4.31 -28.46
N ARG A 168 -10.55 -3.41 -28.71
CA ARG A 168 -10.52 -2.05 -28.15
C ARG A 168 -10.51 -0.99 -29.25
N THR A 169 -11.15 0.15 -28.99
CA THR A 169 -11.29 1.27 -29.94
C THR A 169 -9.99 1.94 -30.35
N THR A 170 -8.86 1.64 -29.70
CA THR A 170 -7.53 2.16 -30.03
C THR A 170 -6.70 1.18 -30.85
N GLN A 171 -7.23 0.01 -31.21
CA GLN A 171 -6.54 -0.91 -32.11
C GLN A 171 -6.56 -0.34 -33.54
N ASP A 172 -5.50 -0.61 -34.30
CA ASP A 172 -5.39 -0.20 -35.70
C ASP A 172 -6.17 -1.19 -36.57
N ASP A 173 -7.42 -0.86 -36.84
CA ASP A 173 -8.36 -1.70 -37.58
C ASP A 173 -7.83 -2.08 -38.98
N GLU A 174 -7.10 -1.19 -39.67
CA GLU A 174 -6.54 -1.48 -41.00
C GLU A 174 -5.48 -2.59 -40.93
N SER A 175 -4.63 -2.54 -39.91
CA SER A 175 -3.61 -3.57 -39.69
C SER A 175 -4.21 -4.92 -39.30
N HIS A 176 -5.36 -4.93 -38.61
CA HIS A 176 -6.08 -6.16 -38.26
C HIS A 176 -6.78 -6.78 -39.47
N ILE A 177 -7.37 -5.96 -40.35
CA ILE A 177 -8.00 -6.43 -41.60
C ILE A 177 -6.96 -7.03 -42.55
N ALA A 178 -5.75 -6.47 -42.62
CA ALA A 178 -4.71 -6.95 -43.54
C ALA A 178 -4.14 -8.33 -43.18
N VAL A 179 -4.33 -8.78 -41.93
CA VAL A 179 -3.79 -10.06 -41.39
C VAL A 179 -4.89 -11.11 -41.22
N HIS A 180 -6.16 -10.76 -41.43
CA HIS A 180 -7.31 -11.65 -41.52
C HIS A 180 -7.55 -12.16 -42.94
#